data_AF-A0AAV0I411-F1
#
_entry.id   AF-A0AAV0I411-F1
#
_cell.length_a   1.000
_cell.length_b   1.000
_cell.length_c   1.000
_cell.angle_alpha   90.00
_cell.angle_beta   90.00
_cell.angle_gamma   90.00
#
_symmetry.space_group_name_H-M   'P 1'
#
loop_
_entity.id
_entity.type
_entity.pdbx_description
1 polymer ?
#
loop_
_entity_poly.entity_id
_entity_poly.type
_entity_poly.pdbx_seq_one_letter_code
_entity_poly.pdbx_strand_id
1 'polypeptide(L)'
;MLLVILPFGLAEAVTNDSRTPRFKNNSNQNSDLRSWSDLPIELLEMIFCRLSLQDNIRASVACKGWHTGAVSVRVVNQPPWLMYFPKFGNLYEFYDPSQRKTYSLELSELCGSRVCYTKDRWLLLYRPRTHRVFFFNPFTREVVKLPRFELTFQIVAFSGPPTTSGCVVFTVKHISPTVVAISTCHPGATEWVTVNYQNRLPFVSSIWNKIVFCDGVFYCLSLTGWLGVFNPTERTWNVLAVPPPKCPENFFAKNWWKGKFMTEHDGDILVIYTCCSQNPIIFRLDQSNMVWEEMSTLNGLTLFASFLSSHSRIDLPGIMRNSVYFSKVRFFGKRCISYSLDDHRYYPRKQCYDWGEQDPFGNIWIDPPDDLSSIL
;
A
#
# COMPACT_ATOMS: atom_id res chain seq x y z
N MET A 1 34.65 -16.31 -47.98
CA MET A 1 35.86 -16.74 -48.68
C MET A 1 36.44 -17.92 -47.90
N LEU A 2 36.43 -19.11 -48.54
CA LEU A 2 37.06 -20.40 -48.22
C LEU A 2 37.07 -20.91 -46.75
N LEU A 3 36.38 -21.99 -46.37
CA LEU A 3 36.63 -23.43 -46.62
C LEU A 3 38.04 -23.88 -46.18
N VAL A 4 38.14 -24.78 -45.18
CA VAL A 4 38.89 -26.05 -45.27
C VAL A 4 38.27 -27.09 -44.32
N ILE A 5 38.05 -28.28 -44.89
CA ILE A 5 37.49 -29.51 -44.37
C ILE A 5 38.64 -30.53 -44.19
N LEU A 6 38.74 -31.18 -43.00
CA LEU A 6 39.22 -32.57 -42.66
C LEU A 6 40.56 -33.06 -43.33
N PRO A 7 41.10 -34.32 -43.21
CA PRO A 7 40.53 -35.59 -42.70
C PRO A 7 41.52 -36.62 -42.04
N PHE A 8 41.00 -37.85 -41.79
CA PHE A 8 41.65 -39.18 -41.59
C PHE A 8 42.31 -39.52 -40.23
N GLY A 9 42.21 -40.74 -39.67
CA GLY A 9 41.63 -42.04 -40.07
C GLY A 9 41.67 -43.03 -38.87
N LEU A 10 40.71 -43.97 -38.76
CA LEU A 10 40.85 -45.46 -38.86
C LEU A 10 42.05 -46.07 -38.09
N ALA A 11 41.99 -47.15 -37.29
CA ALA A 11 41.05 -48.26 -37.17
C ALA A 11 41.31 -49.11 -35.89
N GLU A 12 40.29 -49.91 -35.57
CA GLU A 12 40.32 -51.31 -35.08
C GLU A 12 40.68 -51.73 -33.65
N ALA A 13 39.94 -52.77 -33.26
CA ALA A 13 39.74 -53.35 -31.95
C ALA A 13 40.64 -54.56 -31.71
N VAL A 14 41.00 -54.82 -30.45
CA VAL A 14 41.31 -56.17 -29.95
C VAL A 14 40.74 -56.35 -28.55
N THR A 15 39.85 -57.32 -28.43
CA THR A 15 39.35 -57.91 -27.19
C THR A 15 40.41 -58.81 -26.54
N ASN A 16 40.56 -58.78 -25.22
CA ASN A 16 40.81 -60.02 -24.48
C ASN A 16 40.29 -59.99 -23.05
N ASP A 17 39.54 -61.05 -22.75
CA ASP A 17 38.80 -61.38 -21.53
C ASP A 17 39.74 -62.01 -20.49
N SER A 18 39.66 -61.58 -19.23
CA SER A 18 40.03 -62.45 -18.10
C SER A 18 39.30 -62.01 -16.82
N ARG A 19 38.67 -63.01 -16.19
CA ARG A 19 37.71 -62.90 -15.09
C ARG A 19 38.38 -62.81 -13.71
N THR A 20 37.90 -61.85 -12.89
CA THR A 20 37.61 -61.91 -11.42
C THR A 20 38.77 -62.08 -10.41
N PRO A 21 38.72 -61.49 -9.18
CA PRO A 21 37.51 -61.41 -8.34
C PRO A 21 37.19 -60.08 -7.65
N ARG A 22 35.88 -59.99 -7.35
CA ARG A 22 35.22 -59.00 -6.48
C ARG A 22 35.91 -58.93 -5.11
N PHE A 23 36.42 -57.74 -4.79
CA PHE A 23 36.49 -57.28 -3.40
C PHE A 23 35.32 -56.33 -3.13
N LYS A 24 34.39 -56.79 -2.29
CA LYS A 24 33.42 -55.94 -1.61
C LYS A 24 34.23 -55.05 -0.65
N ASN A 25 34.34 -53.76 -0.95
CA ASN A 25 34.54 -52.75 0.07
C ASN A 25 33.29 -51.90 0.15
N ASN A 26 32.45 -52.29 1.12
CA ASN A 26 31.40 -51.46 1.65
C ASN A 26 32.07 -50.46 2.60
N SER A 27 32.31 -49.24 2.13
CA SER A 27 32.50 -48.10 3.01
C SER A 27 31.56 -47.01 2.52
N ASN A 28 30.34 -47.06 3.08
CA ASN A 28 29.40 -45.95 3.12
C ASN A 28 30.13 -44.66 3.49
N GLN A 29 30.35 -43.81 2.51
CA GLN A 29 30.46 -42.36 2.69
C GLN A 29 29.74 -41.68 1.53
N ASN A 30 28.43 -41.88 1.43
CA ASN A 30 27.59 -40.80 0.91
C ASN A 30 27.49 -39.79 2.05
N SER A 31 28.46 -38.88 2.12
CA SER A 31 28.14 -37.56 2.63
C SER A 31 27.04 -37.02 1.71
N ASP A 32 25.80 -37.00 2.18
CA ASP A 32 24.72 -36.21 1.58
C ASP A 32 25.21 -34.76 1.55
N LEU A 33 25.92 -34.40 0.48
CA LEU A 33 26.18 -33.02 0.11
C LEU A 33 24.83 -32.47 -0.33
N ARG A 34 24.00 -32.10 0.66
CA ARG A 34 22.75 -31.37 0.43
C ARG A 34 23.11 -30.21 -0.48
N SER A 35 22.60 -30.24 -1.70
CA SER A 35 22.85 -29.19 -2.67
C SER A 35 22.21 -27.93 -2.11
N TRP A 36 22.83 -26.78 -2.33
CA TRP A 36 22.17 -25.50 -2.05
C TRP A 36 20.84 -25.35 -2.80
N SER A 37 20.60 -26.18 -3.82
CA SER A 37 19.35 -26.32 -4.56
C SER A 37 18.22 -26.98 -3.76
N ASP A 38 18.55 -27.70 -2.69
CA ASP A 38 17.61 -28.47 -1.85
C ASP A 38 17.15 -27.67 -0.61
N LEU A 39 17.50 -26.39 -0.54
CA LEU A 39 17.07 -25.53 0.55
C LEU A 39 15.55 -25.31 0.47
N PRO A 40 14.81 -25.42 1.59
CA PRO A 40 13.39 -25.09 1.63
C PRO A 40 13.12 -23.69 1.07
N ILE A 41 11.99 -23.55 0.36
CA ILE A 41 11.64 -22.31 -0.34
C ILE A 41 11.61 -21.14 0.64
N GLU A 42 11.12 -21.34 1.86
CA GLU A 42 11.00 -20.32 2.90
C GLU A 42 12.36 -19.76 3.31
N LEU A 43 13.41 -20.59 3.32
CA LEU A 43 14.77 -20.15 3.62
C LEU A 43 15.41 -19.41 2.44
N LEU A 44 15.14 -19.87 1.21
CA LEU A 44 15.57 -19.17 -0.01
C LEU A 44 14.94 -17.78 -0.07
N GLU A 45 13.65 -17.68 0.22
CA GLU A 45 12.91 -16.43 0.31
C GLU A 45 13.52 -15.48 1.35
N MET A 46 13.92 -15.97 2.52
CA MET A 46 14.59 -15.17 3.56
C MET A 46 15.98 -14.66 3.15
N ILE A 47 16.70 -15.40 2.29
CA ILE A 47 18.00 -14.99 1.76
C ILE A 47 17.79 -13.97 0.64
N PHE A 48 16.97 -14.31 -0.35
CA PHE A 48 16.78 -13.53 -1.55
C PHE A 48 16.05 -12.21 -1.32
N CYS A 49 15.21 -12.09 -0.27
CA CYS A 49 14.57 -10.83 0.08
C CYS A 49 15.56 -9.78 0.62
N ARG A 50 16.81 -10.17 0.89
CA ARG A 50 17.90 -9.28 1.32
C ARG A 50 18.85 -8.90 0.19
N LEU A 51 18.69 -9.50 -1.00
CA LEU A 51 19.54 -9.20 -2.14
C LEU A 51 19.07 -7.94 -2.86
N SER A 52 20.01 -7.25 -3.53
CA SER A 52 19.66 -6.23 -4.51
C SER A 52 18.84 -6.86 -5.65
N LEU A 53 18.06 -6.07 -6.39
CA LEU A 53 17.33 -6.59 -7.56
C LEU A 53 18.31 -7.24 -8.57
N GLN A 54 19.48 -6.66 -8.77
CA GLN A 54 20.51 -7.20 -9.65
C GLN A 54 21.00 -8.57 -9.19
N ASP A 55 21.29 -8.73 -7.89
CA ASP A 55 21.77 -9.99 -7.34
C ASP A 55 20.66 -11.04 -7.23
N ASN A 56 19.42 -10.61 -7.00
CA ASN A 56 18.24 -11.48 -7.09
C ASN A 56 18.06 -12.04 -8.50
N ILE A 57 18.19 -11.20 -9.54
CA ILE A 57 18.13 -11.65 -10.94
C ILE A 57 19.22 -12.69 -11.21
N ARG A 58 20.45 -12.44 -10.76
CA ARG A 58 21.57 -13.38 -10.89
C ARG A 58 21.32 -14.69 -10.13
N ALA A 59 20.77 -14.63 -8.93
CA ALA A 59 20.40 -15.83 -8.16
C ALA A 59 19.29 -16.61 -8.85
N SER A 60 18.33 -15.92 -9.48
CA SER A 60 17.17 -16.53 -10.15
C SER A 60 17.53 -17.35 -11.38
N VAL A 61 18.75 -17.22 -11.93
CA VAL A 61 19.20 -18.03 -13.07
C VAL A 61 20.02 -19.26 -12.66
N ALA A 62 20.28 -19.46 -11.36
CA ALA A 62 21.13 -20.54 -10.89
C ALA A 62 20.49 -21.94 -11.01
N CYS A 63 19.27 -22.11 -10.50
CA CYS A 63 18.50 -23.36 -10.62
C CYS A 63 16.99 -23.09 -10.46
N LYS A 64 16.13 -24.08 -10.73
CA LYS A 64 14.66 -23.91 -10.66
C LYS A 64 14.16 -23.53 -9.26
N GLY A 65 14.67 -24.17 -8.21
CA GLY A 65 14.26 -23.84 -6.83
C GLY A 65 14.66 -22.42 -6.44
N TRP A 66 15.87 -22.01 -6.83
CA TRP A 66 16.36 -20.64 -6.63
C TRP A 66 15.60 -19.63 -7.48
N HIS A 67 15.24 -19.98 -8.71
CA HIS A 67 14.39 -19.16 -9.56
C HIS A 67 13.04 -18.90 -8.89
N THR A 68 12.36 -19.96 -8.44
CA THR A 68 11.08 -19.85 -7.74
C THR A 68 11.21 -18.99 -6.50
N GLY A 69 12.22 -19.24 -5.64
CA GLY A 69 12.41 -18.47 -4.41
C GLY A 69 12.84 -17.03 -4.65
N ALA A 70 13.68 -16.78 -5.67
CA ALA A 70 14.19 -15.44 -5.96
C ALA A 70 13.09 -14.58 -6.61
N VAL A 71 12.33 -15.14 -7.55
CA VAL A 71 11.17 -14.47 -8.15
C VAL A 71 10.09 -14.25 -7.09
N SER A 72 9.85 -15.22 -6.19
CA SER A 72 8.82 -15.10 -5.15
C SER A 72 9.15 -14.02 -4.12
N VAL A 73 10.39 -13.55 -3.97
CA VAL A 73 10.72 -12.39 -3.12
C VAL A 73 11.38 -11.25 -3.87
N ARG A 74 11.29 -11.26 -5.19
CA ARG A 74 11.79 -10.16 -6.00
C ARG A 74 11.02 -8.91 -5.60
N VAL A 75 11.71 -8.02 -4.91
CA VAL A 75 11.16 -6.74 -4.49
C VAL A 75 11.26 -5.81 -5.68
N VAL A 76 10.15 -5.63 -6.38
CA VAL A 76 10.04 -4.64 -7.45
C VAL A 76 9.60 -3.31 -6.87
N ASN A 77 8.74 -3.36 -5.86
CA ASN A 77 8.16 -2.18 -5.24
C ASN A 77 8.67 -2.00 -3.81
N GLN A 78 8.76 -0.75 -3.38
CA GLN A 78 9.04 -0.42 -1.98
C GLN A 78 7.71 -0.20 -1.24
N PRO A 79 7.60 -0.62 0.03
CA PRO A 79 6.44 -0.23 0.83
C PRO A 79 6.46 1.27 1.08
N PRO A 80 5.29 1.91 1.22
CA PRO A 80 5.22 3.28 1.69
C PRO A 80 5.88 3.40 3.07
N TRP A 81 6.51 4.54 3.31
CA TRP A 81 7.04 4.93 4.60
C TRP A 81 5.97 5.58 5.46
N LEU A 82 6.10 5.45 6.77
CA LEU A 82 5.20 6.10 7.70
C LEU A 82 5.79 7.45 8.12
N MET A 83 5.16 8.54 7.68
CA MET A 83 5.51 9.90 8.07
C MET A 83 4.79 10.28 9.36
N TYR A 84 5.55 10.64 10.39
CA TYR A 84 5.06 11.11 11.68
C TYR A 84 5.04 12.63 11.75
N PHE A 85 3.96 13.18 12.30
CA PHE A 85 3.85 14.62 12.48
C PHE A 85 4.34 15.02 13.87
N PRO A 86 5.26 15.98 13.96
CA PRO A 86 5.75 16.44 15.24
C PRO A 86 4.63 17.17 15.99
N LYS A 87 4.57 16.97 17.32
CA LYS A 87 3.72 17.80 18.19
C LYS A 87 4.24 19.24 18.30
N PHE A 88 5.56 19.39 18.24
CA PHE A 88 6.27 20.67 18.33
C PHE A 88 7.48 20.67 17.40
N GLY A 89 7.81 21.84 16.84
CA GLY A 89 8.93 21.99 15.92
C GLY A 89 8.62 21.50 14.50
N ASN A 90 9.67 21.40 13.69
CA ASN A 90 9.58 21.10 12.25
C ASN A 90 10.31 19.81 11.86
N LEU A 91 10.71 18.98 12.83
CA LEU A 91 11.41 17.71 12.56
C LEU A 91 10.38 16.60 12.36
N TYR A 92 10.25 16.12 11.12
CA TYR A 92 9.36 15.04 10.73
C TYR A 92 10.15 13.74 10.63
N GLU A 93 9.57 12.65 11.12
CA GLU A 93 10.19 11.33 11.07
C GLU A 93 9.52 10.46 10.01
N PHE A 94 10.31 9.74 9.22
CA PHE A 94 9.89 8.83 8.18
C PHE A 94 10.38 7.43 8.53
N TYR A 95 9.46 6.53 8.85
CA TYR A 95 9.77 5.15 9.21
C TYR A 95 9.62 4.22 8.00
N ASP A 96 10.72 3.56 7.65
CA ASP A 96 10.76 2.48 6.67
C ASP A 96 10.38 1.15 7.35
N PRO A 97 9.22 0.53 7.00
CA PRO A 97 8.81 -0.74 7.59
C PRO A 97 9.63 -1.95 7.13
N SER A 98 10.30 -1.89 5.97
CA SER A 98 11.18 -2.96 5.48
C SER A 98 12.49 -2.99 6.25
N GLN A 99 13.16 -1.84 6.36
CA GLN A 99 14.45 -1.73 7.05
C GLN A 99 14.30 -1.54 8.57
N ARG A 100 13.10 -1.18 9.04
CA ARG A 100 12.82 -0.78 10.42
C ARG A 100 13.73 0.38 10.86
N LYS A 101 13.96 1.30 9.94
CA LYS A 101 14.82 2.47 10.12
C LYS A 101 13.96 3.72 10.07
N THR A 102 14.28 4.67 10.92
CA THR A 102 13.67 6.00 10.91
C THR A 102 14.66 7.01 10.37
N TYR A 103 14.19 7.85 9.48
CA TYR A 103 14.89 9.00 8.94
C TYR A 103 14.20 10.26 9.44
N SER A 104 14.93 11.37 9.55
CA SER A 104 14.37 12.62 10.05
C SER A 104 14.67 13.75 9.07
N LEU A 105 13.65 14.56 8.76
CA LEU A 105 13.75 15.73 7.91
C LEU A 105 13.20 16.96 8.61
N GLU A 106 13.91 18.07 8.52
CA GLU A 106 13.37 19.36 8.94
C GLU A 106 12.53 19.97 7.81
N LEU A 107 11.21 20.06 7.99
CA LEU A 107 10.23 20.55 7.02
C LEU A 107 9.52 21.81 7.55
N SER A 108 10.22 22.93 7.56
CA SER A 108 9.68 24.22 8.05
C SER A 108 8.53 24.77 7.20
N GLU A 109 8.44 24.35 5.94
CA GLU A 109 7.41 24.69 4.96
C GLU A 109 6.01 24.21 5.40
N LEU A 110 5.97 23.14 6.20
CA LEU A 110 4.75 22.55 6.75
C LEU A 110 4.26 23.26 8.00
N CYS A 111 5.04 24.20 8.56
CA CYS A 111 4.67 24.87 9.80
C CYS A 111 3.25 25.47 9.75
N GLY A 112 2.45 25.15 10.78
CA GLY A 112 1.05 25.57 10.90
C GLY A 112 0.08 24.94 9.89
N SER A 113 0.53 23.92 9.15
CA SER A 113 -0.26 23.23 8.13
C SER A 113 -0.68 21.85 8.63
N ARG A 114 -1.85 21.38 8.18
CA ARG A 114 -2.36 20.04 8.40
C ARG A 114 -2.13 19.23 7.13
N VAL A 115 -1.62 18.02 7.26
CA VAL A 115 -1.60 17.05 6.17
C VAL A 115 -3.01 16.51 5.99
N CYS A 116 -3.50 16.53 4.75
CA CYS A 116 -4.88 16.14 4.43
C CYS A 116 -4.94 14.84 3.64
N TYR A 117 -4.00 14.63 2.72
CA TYR A 117 -3.97 13.46 1.84
C TYR A 117 -2.55 13.25 1.31
N THR A 118 -2.25 12.04 0.86
CA THR A 118 -1.03 11.74 0.12
C THR A 118 -1.32 10.79 -1.04
N LYS A 119 -0.56 10.95 -2.12
CA LYS A 119 -0.50 10.03 -3.26
C LYS A 119 0.75 10.38 -4.07
N ASP A 120 1.42 9.39 -4.62
CA ASP A 120 2.55 9.57 -5.54
C ASP A 120 3.66 10.49 -4.99
N ARG A 121 3.99 10.34 -3.71
CA ARG A 121 4.97 11.15 -2.94
C ARG A 121 4.57 12.60 -2.66
N TRP A 122 3.39 13.04 -3.09
CA TRP A 122 2.90 14.39 -2.85
C TRP A 122 1.98 14.44 -1.65
N LEU A 123 2.21 15.40 -0.76
CA LEU A 123 1.31 15.77 0.31
C LEU A 123 0.36 16.86 -0.17
N LEU A 124 -0.92 16.74 0.16
CA LEU A 124 -1.86 17.86 0.11
C LEU A 124 -1.98 18.47 1.52
N LEU A 125 -1.69 19.77 1.62
CA LEU A 125 -1.60 20.51 2.88
C LEU A 125 -2.66 21.61 2.95
N TYR A 126 -3.24 21.78 4.13
CA TYR A 126 -4.15 22.88 4.46
C TYR A 126 -3.61 23.72 5.61
N ARG A 127 -3.59 25.05 5.47
CA ARG A 127 -3.19 25.98 6.53
C ARG A 127 -4.39 26.78 7.06
N PRO A 128 -5.01 26.35 8.18
CA PRO A 128 -6.28 26.91 8.66
C PRO A 128 -6.27 28.42 8.87
N ARG A 129 -5.19 29.02 9.39
CA ARG A 129 -5.15 30.48 9.63
C ARG A 129 -5.26 31.34 8.38
N THR A 130 -4.93 30.81 7.22
CA THR A 130 -4.81 31.58 5.97
C THR A 130 -5.64 30.98 4.83
N HIS A 131 -6.37 29.90 5.11
CA HIS A 131 -7.08 29.07 4.15
C HIS A 131 -6.23 28.65 2.94
N ARG A 132 -4.90 28.57 3.08
CA ARG A 132 -4.02 28.16 1.99
C ARG A 132 -4.10 26.66 1.81
N VAL A 133 -4.30 26.23 0.57
CA VAL A 133 -4.19 24.84 0.14
C VAL A 133 -3.02 24.74 -0.82
N PHE A 134 -2.16 23.74 -0.65
CA PHE A 134 -1.00 23.57 -1.51
C PHE A 134 -0.51 22.13 -1.47
N PHE A 135 0.12 21.71 -2.54
CA PHE A 135 0.88 20.48 -2.59
C PHE A 135 2.32 20.71 -2.15
N PHE A 136 2.91 19.69 -1.55
CA PHE A 136 4.32 19.67 -1.20
C PHE A 136 4.91 18.28 -1.37
N ASN A 137 6.08 18.20 -1.98
CA ASN A 137 6.87 16.99 -1.99
C ASN A 137 7.99 17.11 -0.94
N PRO A 138 7.99 16.27 0.12
CA PRO A 138 8.97 16.39 1.20
C PRO A 138 10.41 16.06 0.80
N PHE A 139 10.61 15.36 -0.30
CA PHE A 139 11.93 14.91 -0.76
C PHE A 139 12.54 15.90 -1.76
N THR A 140 11.73 16.45 -2.68
CA THR A 140 12.19 17.46 -3.66
C THR A 140 12.02 18.90 -3.17
N ARG A 141 11.27 19.11 -2.07
CA ARG A 141 10.88 20.43 -1.53
C ARG A 141 10.01 21.28 -2.46
N GLU A 142 9.52 20.70 -3.55
CA GLU A 142 8.67 21.41 -4.50
C GLU A 142 7.31 21.75 -3.87
N VAL A 143 6.81 22.95 -4.19
CA VAL A 143 5.53 23.48 -3.72
C VAL A 143 4.66 23.86 -4.90
N VAL A 144 3.45 23.31 -4.98
CA VAL A 144 2.44 23.74 -5.98
C VAL A 144 1.26 24.35 -5.23
N LYS A 145 1.03 25.65 -5.42
CA LYS A 145 -0.02 26.38 -4.72
C LYS A 145 -1.37 26.19 -5.40
N LEU A 146 -2.42 26.11 -4.59
CA LEU A 146 -3.81 26.20 -5.05
C LEU A 146 -4.44 27.50 -4.53
N PRO A 147 -5.57 27.93 -5.13
CA PRO A 147 -6.39 29.00 -4.58
C PRO A 147 -6.79 28.71 -3.14
N ARG A 148 -7.00 29.78 -2.36
CA ARG A 148 -7.42 29.65 -0.96
C ARG A 148 -8.81 29.04 -0.89
N PHE A 149 -9.02 28.16 0.09
CA PHE A 149 -10.29 27.47 0.28
C PHE A 149 -10.46 27.01 1.73
N GLU A 150 -11.69 27.09 2.23
CA GLU A 150 -12.03 26.65 3.58
C GLU A 150 -12.28 25.13 3.60
N LEU A 151 -11.27 24.37 4.04
CA LEU A 151 -11.33 22.91 4.16
C LEU A 151 -11.71 22.40 5.55
N THR A 152 -12.06 23.28 6.49
CA THR A 152 -12.37 22.86 7.87
C THR A 152 -13.55 21.88 7.88
N PHE A 153 -13.33 20.73 8.53
CA PHE A 153 -14.27 19.59 8.63
C PHE A 153 -14.60 18.89 7.31
N GLN A 154 -13.78 19.06 6.27
CA GLN A 154 -13.93 18.34 5.00
C GLN A 154 -12.80 17.34 4.80
N ILE A 155 -13.12 16.24 4.12
CA ILE A 155 -12.12 15.32 3.59
C ILE A 155 -11.78 15.72 2.16
N VAL A 156 -10.52 15.57 1.78
CA VAL A 156 -10.02 15.97 0.47
C VAL A 156 -9.09 14.88 -0.06
N ALA A 157 -9.11 14.67 -1.37
CA ALA A 157 -8.19 13.80 -2.08
C ALA A 157 -7.81 14.43 -3.42
N PHE A 158 -6.82 13.85 -4.09
CA PHE A 158 -6.45 14.26 -5.43
C PHE A 158 -6.19 13.05 -6.34
N SER A 159 -6.36 13.22 -7.65
CA SER A 159 -6.33 12.12 -8.61
C SER A 159 -4.93 11.60 -8.95
N GLY A 160 -3.92 12.47 -8.94
CA GLY A 160 -2.54 12.14 -9.25
C GLY A 160 -1.59 13.31 -9.00
N PRO A 161 -0.30 13.21 -9.36
CA PRO A 161 0.70 14.23 -9.03
C PRO A 161 0.31 15.61 -9.58
N PRO A 162 0.53 16.71 -8.83
CA PRO A 162 0.18 18.06 -9.26
C PRO A 162 0.98 18.57 -10.47
N THR A 163 2.02 17.83 -10.87
CA THR A 163 2.85 18.11 -12.06
C THR A 163 2.25 17.55 -13.35
N THR A 164 1.22 16.71 -13.27
CA THR A 164 0.55 16.11 -14.44
C THR A 164 -0.63 16.96 -14.92
N SER A 165 -0.79 17.09 -16.24
CA SER A 165 -1.94 17.76 -16.85
C SER A 165 -3.18 16.88 -16.70
N GLY A 166 -3.96 17.11 -15.65
CA GLY A 166 -5.13 16.27 -15.32
C GLY A 166 -5.31 16.00 -13.82
N CYS A 167 -4.39 16.48 -12.97
CA CYS A 167 -4.58 16.44 -11.53
C CYS A 167 -5.84 17.22 -11.12
N VAL A 168 -6.78 16.53 -10.49
CA VAL A 168 -8.00 17.08 -9.91
C VAL A 168 -7.91 16.91 -8.41
N VAL A 169 -8.18 18.00 -7.68
CA VAL A 169 -8.39 18.00 -6.23
C VAL A 169 -9.87 18.00 -5.98
N PHE A 170 -10.35 17.12 -5.12
CA PHE A 170 -11.76 16.89 -4.84
C PHE A 170 -12.01 16.93 -3.34
N THR A 171 -13.04 17.65 -2.93
CA THR A 171 -13.57 17.65 -1.56
C THR A 171 -15.08 17.56 -1.57
N VAL A 172 -15.63 16.89 -0.55
CA VAL A 172 -17.08 16.77 -0.35
C VAL A 172 -17.44 17.23 1.05
N LYS A 173 -18.42 18.14 1.11
CA LYS A 173 -18.97 18.68 2.35
C LYS A 173 -20.43 18.30 2.47
N HIS A 174 -20.80 17.74 3.62
CA HIS A 174 -22.19 17.55 3.97
C HIS A 174 -22.86 18.88 4.30
N ILE A 175 -23.93 19.23 3.59
CA ILE A 175 -24.70 20.47 3.81
C ILE A 175 -26.00 20.16 4.54
N SER A 176 -26.74 19.16 4.07
CA SER A 176 -27.98 18.66 4.67
C SER A 176 -28.15 17.18 4.33
N PRO A 177 -29.08 16.43 4.98
CA PRO A 177 -29.24 15.00 4.74
C PRO A 177 -29.34 14.61 3.27
N THR A 178 -29.95 15.48 2.46
CA THR A 178 -30.21 15.27 1.03
C THR A 178 -29.28 16.08 0.12
N VAL A 179 -28.31 16.83 0.63
CA VAL A 179 -27.43 17.68 -0.20
C VAL A 179 -25.99 17.63 0.25
N VAL A 180 -25.09 17.42 -0.71
CA VAL A 180 -23.64 17.59 -0.56
C VAL A 180 -23.15 18.73 -1.43
N ALA A 181 -22.20 19.51 -0.92
CA ALA A 181 -21.43 20.45 -1.72
C ALA A 181 -20.13 19.76 -2.12
N ILE A 182 -19.91 19.62 -3.43
CA ILE A 182 -18.68 19.11 -3.98
C ILE A 182 -17.88 20.29 -4.50
N SER A 183 -16.62 20.36 -4.10
CA SER A 183 -15.70 21.39 -4.60
C SER A 183 -14.51 20.73 -5.28
N THR A 184 -14.18 21.23 -6.46
CA THR A 184 -13.05 20.74 -7.26
C THR A 184 -12.08 21.85 -7.59
N CYS A 185 -10.81 21.51 -7.70
CA CYS A 185 -9.75 22.41 -8.14
C CYS A 185 -8.70 21.63 -8.93
N HIS A 186 -7.76 22.32 -9.57
CA HIS A 186 -6.62 21.73 -10.24
C HIS A 186 -5.40 22.65 -10.10
N PRO A 187 -4.17 22.14 -10.24
CA PRO A 187 -2.98 22.97 -10.33
C PRO A 187 -3.12 24.06 -11.41
N GLY A 188 -2.76 25.30 -11.06
CA GLY A 188 -2.87 26.45 -11.96
C GLY A 188 -4.25 27.12 -12.01
N ALA A 189 -5.27 26.58 -11.35
CA ALA A 189 -6.57 27.24 -11.22
C ALA A 189 -6.47 28.54 -10.40
N THR A 190 -7.38 29.49 -10.66
CA THR A 190 -7.51 30.75 -9.92
C THR A 190 -8.52 30.68 -8.78
N GLU A 191 -9.48 29.77 -8.87
CA GLU A 191 -10.53 29.55 -7.86
C GLU A 191 -10.94 28.08 -7.75
N TRP A 192 -11.73 27.77 -6.73
CA TRP A 192 -12.38 26.47 -6.57
C TRP A 192 -13.77 26.52 -7.18
N VAL A 193 -14.17 25.43 -7.83
CA VAL A 193 -15.53 25.30 -8.38
C VAL A 193 -16.36 24.48 -7.39
N THR A 194 -17.42 25.07 -6.85
CA THR A 194 -18.32 24.42 -5.88
C THR A 194 -19.71 24.24 -6.46
N VAL A 195 -20.23 23.02 -6.41
CA VAL A 195 -21.57 22.67 -6.90
C VAL A 195 -22.30 21.82 -5.86
N ASN A 196 -23.59 22.10 -5.67
CA ASN A 196 -24.45 21.32 -4.78
C ASN A 196 -25.12 20.19 -5.55
N TYR A 197 -25.05 18.97 -5.01
CA TYR A 197 -25.67 17.78 -5.59
C TYR A 197 -26.67 17.16 -4.64
N GLN A 198 -27.70 16.55 -5.22
CA GLN A 198 -28.65 15.73 -4.47
C GLN A 198 -27.96 14.48 -3.94
N ASN A 199 -28.04 14.28 -2.64
CA ASN A 199 -27.50 13.16 -1.92
C ASN A 199 -28.62 12.18 -1.61
N ARG A 200 -28.77 11.14 -2.43
CA ARG A 200 -29.86 10.15 -2.35
C ARG A 200 -29.66 9.14 -1.21
N LEU A 201 -29.37 9.62 0.01
CA LEU A 201 -29.30 8.80 1.22
C LEU A 201 -30.49 9.12 2.15
N PRO A 202 -31.11 8.12 2.79
CA PRO A 202 -32.36 8.32 3.52
C PRO A 202 -32.20 9.10 4.85
N PHE A 203 -31.03 9.10 5.50
CA PHE A 203 -30.81 9.77 6.81
C PHE A 203 -29.32 10.12 7.03
N VAL A 204 -28.93 10.56 8.25
CA VAL A 204 -27.61 11.03 8.80
C VAL A 204 -26.34 10.22 8.43
N SER A 205 -26.49 9.19 7.59
CA SER A 205 -25.49 8.38 6.90
C SER A 205 -24.62 9.12 5.87
N SER A 206 -24.70 10.44 5.80
CA SER A 206 -24.20 11.29 4.71
C SER A 206 -22.85 11.95 4.98
N ILE A 207 -22.21 11.66 6.11
CA ILE A 207 -20.84 12.11 6.37
C ILE A 207 -19.88 11.16 5.64
N TRP A 208 -19.30 11.67 4.55
CA TRP A 208 -18.24 11.02 3.80
C TRP A 208 -16.92 11.17 4.57
N ASN A 209 -16.22 10.06 4.83
CA ASN A 209 -15.02 10.09 5.67
C ASN A 209 -13.79 9.38 5.07
N LYS A 210 -13.92 8.74 3.90
CA LYS A 210 -12.80 8.19 3.12
C LYS A 210 -13.02 8.50 1.65
N ILE A 211 -11.96 8.89 0.94
CA ILE A 211 -11.96 9.08 -0.51
C ILE A 211 -10.80 8.31 -1.13
N VAL A 212 -11.07 7.64 -2.24
CA VAL A 212 -10.05 7.08 -3.13
C VAL A 212 -10.36 7.50 -4.56
N PHE A 213 -9.33 7.77 -5.34
CA PHE A 213 -9.46 8.00 -6.79
C PHE A 213 -9.05 6.73 -7.52
N CYS A 214 -9.94 6.20 -8.35
CA CYS A 214 -9.75 4.97 -9.11
C CYS A 214 -10.44 5.12 -10.46
N ASP A 215 -9.77 4.71 -11.55
CA ASP A 215 -10.31 4.69 -12.92
C ASP A 215 -11.06 5.96 -13.36
N GLY A 216 -10.49 7.12 -13.02
CA GLY A 216 -11.03 8.41 -13.45
C GLY A 216 -12.09 9.01 -12.53
N VAL A 217 -12.53 8.32 -11.48
CA VAL A 217 -13.60 8.79 -10.57
C VAL A 217 -13.18 8.75 -9.10
N PHE A 218 -13.84 9.57 -8.27
CA PHE A 218 -13.64 9.58 -6.82
C PHE A 218 -14.71 8.75 -6.12
N TYR A 219 -14.30 7.66 -5.48
CA TYR A 219 -15.14 6.86 -4.60
C TYR A 219 -15.08 7.44 -3.19
N CYS A 220 -16.24 7.65 -2.58
CA CYS A 220 -16.42 8.23 -1.26
C CYS A 220 -17.13 7.21 -0.37
N LEU A 221 -16.48 6.74 0.69
CA LEU A 221 -17.12 5.87 1.68
C LEU A 221 -17.70 6.74 2.79
N SER A 222 -18.98 6.52 3.11
CA SER A 222 -19.64 7.19 4.22
C SER A 222 -19.27 6.53 5.55
N LEU A 223 -19.51 7.26 6.65
CA LEU A 223 -19.41 6.71 7.99
C LEU A 223 -20.15 5.39 8.10
N THR A 224 -21.40 5.32 7.63
CA THR A 224 -22.24 4.11 7.70
C THR A 224 -21.96 3.08 6.60
N GLY A 225 -21.00 3.33 5.71
CA GLY A 225 -20.51 2.37 4.71
C GLY A 225 -21.20 2.43 3.36
N TRP A 226 -22.01 3.46 3.10
CA TRP A 226 -22.51 3.74 1.75
C TRP A 226 -21.41 4.27 0.85
N LEU A 227 -21.54 4.05 -0.46
CA LEU A 227 -20.52 4.41 -1.45
C LEU A 227 -21.07 5.46 -2.41
N GLY A 228 -20.51 6.67 -2.34
CA GLY A 228 -20.74 7.75 -3.29
C GLY A 228 -19.66 7.74 -4.36
N VAL A 229 -20.00 8.18 -5.57
CA VAL A 229 -19.08 8.30 -6.70
C VAL A 229 -19.24 9.67 -7.32
N PHE A 230 -18.12 10.37 -7.48
CA PHE A 230 -18.04 11.60 -8.22
C PHE A 230 -17.20 11.40 -9.49
N ASN A 231 -17.78 11.70 -10.64
CA ASN A 231 -17.05 11.76 -11.91
C ASN A 231 -16.63 13.22 -12.19
N PRO A 232 -15.33 13.55 -12.16
CA PRO A 232 -14.85 14.91 -12.39
C PRO A 232 -15.02 15.38 -13.85
N THR A 233 -15.01 14.46 -14.81
CA THR A 233 -15.17 14.77 -16.25
C THR A 233 -16.62 15.10 -16.57
N GLU A 234 -17.55 14.26 -16.13
CA GLU A 234 -18.99 14.44 -16.35
C GLU A 234 -19.64 15.40 -15.35
N ARG A 235 -18.94 15.70 -14.24
CA ARG A 235 -19.43 16.49 -13.11
C ARG A 235 -20.73 15.92 -12.54
N THR A 236 -20.74 14.60 -12.34
CA THR A 236 -21.89 13.88 -11.79
C THR A 236 -21.58 13.32 -10.41
N TRP A 237 -22.57 13.35 -9.53
CA TRP A 237 -22.52 12.75 -8.20
C TRP A 237 -23.63 11.72 -8.08
N ASN A 238 -23.27 10.49 -7.74
CA ASN A 238 -24.20 9.39 -7.56
C ASN A 238 -23.87 8.63 -6.27
N VAL A 239 -24.89 8.16 -5.57
CA VAL A 239 -24.73 7.18 -4.50
C VAL A 239 -25.06 5.82 -5.09
N LEU A 240 -24.10 4.91 -5.04
CA LEU A 240 -24.25 3.57 -5.58
C LEU A 240 -25.24 2.78 -4.74
N ALA A 241 -26.08 1.99 -5.41
CA ALA A 241 -27.06 1.10 -4.77
C ALA A 241 -26.38 -0.18 -4.24
N VAL A 242 -25.32 -0.02 -3.46
CA VAL A 242 -24.56 -1.10 -2.82
C VAL A 242 -24.85 -1.01 -1.32
N PRO A 243 -25.47 -2.03 -0.71
CA PRO A 243 -25.64 -2.08 0.74
C PRO A 243 -24.29 -1.97 1.45
N PRO A 244 -24.20 -1.31 2.61
CA PRO A 244 -22.95 -1.25 3.36
C PRO A 244 -22.34 -2.64 3.64
N PRO A 245 -21.01 -2.77 3.67
CA PRO A 245 -20.34 -4.02 4.03
C PRO A 245 -20.84 -4.51 5.40
N LYS A 246 -21.11 -5.80 5.51
CA LYS A 246 -21.61 -6.40 6.76
C LYS A 246 -20.54 -6.24 7.85
N CYS A 247 -20.78 -5.34 8.80
CA CYS A 247 -19.95 -5.17 9.96
C CYS A 247 -20.52 -6.02 11.12
N PRO A 248 -19.70 -6.80 11.84
CA PRO A 248 -20.12 -7.45 13.07
C PRO A 248 -20.65 -6.41 14.08
N GLU A 249 -21.70 -6.78 14.83
CA GLU A 249 -22.73 -5.93 15.48
C GLU A 249 -22.30 -4.84 16.48
N ASN A 250 -21.02 -4.44 16.56
CA ASN A 250 -20.54 -3.44 17.50
C ASN A 250 -20.47 -2.01 16.95
N PHE A 251 -21.49 -1.58 16.18
CA PHE A 251 -21.65 -0.18 15.71
C PHE A 251 -21.69 0.87 16.85
N PHE A 252 -21.83 0.40 18.10
CA PHE A 252 -21.92 1.22 19.31
C PHE A 252 -20.58 1.38 20.06
N ALA A 253 -19.49 0.78 19.59
CA ALA A 253 -18.18 1.03 20.17
C ALA A 253 -17.76 2.49 19.96
N LYS A 254 -17.27 3.15 21.02
CA LYS A 254 -16.77 4.53 20.93
C LYS A 254 -15.69 4.61 19.83
N ASN A 255 -15.77 5.61 18.95
CA ASN A 255 -14.79 5.84 17.88
C ASN A 255 -14.65 4.71 16.82
N TRP A 256 -15.68 3.88 16.63
CA TRP A 256 -15.71 2.81 15.60
C TRP A 256 -15.29 3.29 14.19
N TRP A 257 -15.65 4.51 13.82
CA TRP A 257 -15.35 5.12 12.52
C TRP A 257 -13.85 5.28 12.23
N LYS A 258 -13.00 5.26 13.26
CA LYS A 258 -11.54 5.32 13.12
C LYS A 258 -10.93 4.00 12.64
N GLY A 259 -11.65 2.90 12.82
CA GLY A 259 -11.23 1.56 12.40
C GLY A 259 -11.62 1.18 10.97
N LYS A 260 -12.07 2.15 10.17
CA LYS A 260 -12.51 1.98 8.78
C LYS A 260 -11.51 2.64 7.84
N PHE A 261 -11.06 1.90 6.84
CA PHE A 261 -10.10 2.36 5.83
C PHE A 261 -10.58 1.98 4.44
N MET A 262 -10.14 2.73 3.42
CA MET A 262 -10.46 2.45 2.02
C MET A 262 -9.25 2.72 1.15
N THR A 263 -8.99 1.84 0.19
CA THR A 263 -7.93 1.97 -0.80
C THR A 263 -8.39 1.39 -2.13
N GLU A 264 -7.57 1.54 -3.16
CA GLU A 264 -7.78 0.95 -4.48
C GLU A 264 -6.55 0.13 -4.88
N HIS A 265 -6.75 -0.86 -5.75
CA HIS A 265 -5.68 -1.59 -6.39
C HIS A 265 -6.16 -2.10 -7.76
N ASP A 266 -5.50 -1.69 -8.84
CA ASP A 266 -5.77 -2.17 -10.21
C ASP A 266 -7.28 -2.16 -10.60
N GLY A 267 -7.99 -1.08 -10.25
CA GLY A 267 -9.43 -0.91 -10.53
C GLY A 267 -10.34 -1.43 -9.42
N ASP A 268 -9.84 -2.28 -8.52
CA ASP A 268 -10.62 -2.80 -7.39
C ASP A 268 -10.71 -1.77 -6.25
N ILE A 269 -11.91 -1.65 -5.67
CA ILE A 269 -12.14 -0.86 -4.46
C ILE A 269 -12.15 -1.79 -3.25
N LEU A 270 -11.28 -1.49 -2.29
CA LEU A 270 -11.06 -2.31 -1.10
C LEU A 270 -11.40 -1.51 0.16
N VAL A 271 -12.14 -2.15 1.08
CA VAL A 271 -12.49 -1.57 2.37
C VAL A 271 -12.01 -2.47 3.50
N ILE A 272 -11.36 -1.88 4.49
CA ILE A 272 -10.85 -2.58 5.67
C ILE A 272 -11.66 -2.13 6.88
N TYR A 273 -12.27 -3.08 7.55
CA TYR A 273 -12.91 -2.88 8.85
C TYR A 273 -12.07 -3.50 9.95
N THR A 274 -11.85 -2.74 11.01
CA THR A 274 -11.25 -3.24 12.23
C THR A 274 -12.22 -3.05 13.38
N CYS A 275 -12.26 -4.04 14.28
CA CYS A 275 -13.07 -4.02 15.48
C CYS A 275 -12.20 -4.37 16.69
N CYS A 276 -12.57 -3.90 17.88
CA CYS A 276 -11.87 -4.26 19.11
C CYS A 276 -12.07 -5.75 19.48
N SER A 277 -13.15 -6.38 19.03
CA SER A 277 -13.49 -7.77 19.41
C SER A 277 -13.16 -8.81 18.34
N GLN A 278 -12.74 -8.40 17.14
CA GLN A 278 -12.57 -9.31 15.99
C GLN A 278 -11.34 -8.96 15.16
N ASN A 279 -10.88 -9.92 14.37
CA ASN A 279 -9.84 -9.72 13.37
C ASN A 279 -10.30 -8.69 12.31
N PRO A 280 -9.37 -8.00 11.62
CA PRO A 280 -9.74 -7.15 10.50
C PRO A 280 -10.47 -7.94 9.43
N ILE A 281 -11.51 -7.34 8.87
CA ILE A 281 -12.27 -7.89 7.74
C ILE A 281 -11.99 -7.00 6.54
N ILE A 282 -11.65 -7.62 5.42
CA ILE A 282 -11.35 -6.92 4.17
C ILE A 282 -12.46 -7.26 3.19
N PHE A 283 -13.01 -6.24 2.54
CA PHE A 283 -14.02 -6.39 1.50
C PHE A 283 -13.51 -5.84 0.18
N ARG A 284 -13.84 -6.53 -0.91
CA ARG A 284 -13.73 -6.02 -2.28
C ARG A 284 -15.12 -5.69 -2.81
N LEU A 285 -15.24 -4.60 -3.55
CA LEU A 285 -16.48 -4.28 -4.27
C LEU A 285 -16.56 -5.13 -5.55
N ASP A 286 -17.56 -6.02 -5.62
CA ASP A 286 -17.98 -6.56 -6.91
C ASP A 286 -18.82 -5.50 -7.64
N GLN A 287 -18.20 -4.83 -8.61
CA GLN A 287 -18.84 -3.77 -9.38
C GLN A 287 -19.93 -4.31 -10.33
N SER A 288 -19.89 -5.59 -10.69
CA SER A 288 -20.88 -6.20 -11.60
C SER A 288 -22.19 -6.48 -10.86
N ASN A 289 -22.10 -7.07 -9.67
CA ASN A 289 -23.26 -7.43 -8.86
C ASN A 289 -23.62 -6.36 -7.82
N MET A 290 -22.80 -5.33 -7.65
CA MET A 290 -23.00 -4.22 -6.71
C MET A 290 -23.13 -4.72 -5.26
N VAL A 291 -22.22 -5.61 -4.87
CA VAL A 291 -22.14 -6.21 -3.52
C VAL A 291 -20.70 -6.19 -3.00
N TRP A 292 -20.56 -6.27 -1.68
CA TRP A 292 -19.26 -6.41 -1.03
C TRP A 292 -18.95 -7.89 -0.77
N GLU A 293 -17.79 -8.33 -1.28
CA GLU A 293 -17.26 -9.67 -1.09
C GLU A 293 -16.18 -9.65 -0.03
N GLU A 294 -16.32 -10.48 1.01
CA GLU A 294 -15.28 -10.66 2.02
C GLU A 294 -14.09 -11.44 1.41
N MET A 295 -12.88 -10.93 1.64
CA MET A 295 -11.66 -11.53 1.15
C MET A 295 -11.01 -12.38 2.23
N SER A 296 -10.83 -13.68 1.95
CA SER A 296 -10.07 -14.60 2.80
C SER A 296 -8.56 -14.50 2.58
N THR A 297 -8.13 -14.00 1.42
CA THR A 297 -6.73 -13.76 1.06
C THR A 297 -6.62 -12.49 0.22
N LEU A 298 -5.42 -11.89 0.20
CA LEU A 298 -5.11 -10.73 -0.62
C LEU A 298 -4.27 -11.10 -1.87
N ASN A 299 -4.06 -12.39 -2.15
CA ASN A 299 -3.33 -12.87 -3.34
C ASN A 299 -1.95 -12.21 -3.55
N GLY A 300 -1.20 -11.99 -2.46
CA GLY A 300 0.12 -11.35 -2.47
C GLY A 300 0.09 -9.84 -2.25
N LEU A 301 -1.08 -9.20 -2.31
CA LEU A 301 -1.25 -7.77 -2.04
C LEU A 301 -1.02 -7.45 -0.55
N THR A 302 -0.44 -6.29 -0.31
CA THR A 302 -0.26 -5.70 1.02
C THR A 302 -1.02 -4.39 1.09
N LEU A 303 -1.86 -4.22 2.11
CA LEU A 303 -2.63 -3.00 2.33
C LEU A 303 -1.99 -2.16 3.45
N PHE A 304 -1.81 -0.88 3.22
CA PHE A 304 -1.28 0.09 4.19
C PHE A 304 -2.42 1.01 4.64
N ALA A 305 -3.10 0.58 5.70
CA ALA A 305 -4.25 1.25 6.28
C ALA A 305 -3.83 2.51 7.05
N SER A 306 -4.41 3.66 6.66
CA SER A 306 -4.34 4.91 7.40
C SER A 306 -5.61 5.73 7.19
N PHE A 307 -5.91 6.58 8.18
CA PHE A 307 -7.17 7.32 8.23
C PHE A 307 -7.32 8.35 7.10
N LEU A 308 -6.24 9.07 6.77
CA LEU A 308 -6.25 10.14 5.77
C LEU A 308 -6.18 9.57 4.35
N SER A 309 -5.26 8.63 4.11
CA SER A 309 -5.07 7.96 2.83
C SER A 309 -4.46 6.58 3.07
N SER A 310 -5.08 5.55 2.50
CA SER A 310 -4.53 4.20 2.54
C SER A 310 -3.94 3.82 1.18
N HIS A 311 -2.92 2.98 1.19
CA HIS A 311 -2.19 2.56 0.00
C HIS A 311 -2.23 1.04 -0.15
N SER A 312 -1.97 0.55 -1.35
CA SER A 312 -1.90 -0.87 -1.67
C SER A 312 -0.61 -1.15 -2.44
N ARG A 313 0.08 -2.27 -2.20
CA ARG A 313 1.31 -2.64 -2.91
C ARG A 313 1.40 -4.14 -3.13
N ILE A 314 1.79 -4.53 -4.34
CA ILE A 314 2.19 -5.89 -4.70
C ILE A 314 3.73 -5.96 -4.80
N ASP A 315 4.27 -7.17 -4.91
CA ASP A 315 5.71 -7.43 -5.10
C ASP A 315 6.60 -6.88 -3.98
N LEU A 316 6.06 -6.90 -2.75
CA LEU A 316 6.81 -6.67 -1.53
C LEU A 316 7.51 -7.96 -1.05
N PRO A 317 8.49 -7.87 -0.13
CA PRO A 317 9.07 -9.05 0.51
C PRO A 317 8.00 -10.00 1.07
N GLY A 318 8.21 -11.32 1.00
CA GLY A 318 7.23 -12.34 1.39
C GLY A 318 6.61 -12.11 2.78
N ILE A 319 7.39 -11.65 3.76
CA ILE A 319 6.92 -11.34 5.12
C ILE A 319 5.84 -10.24 5.20
N MET A 320 5.71 -9.41 4.16
CA MET A 320 4.74 -8.33 4.09
C MET A 320 3.50 -8.68 3.27
N ARG A 321 3.55 -9.76 2.48
CA ARG A 321 2.46 -10.16 1.59
C ARG A 321 1.26 -10.64 2.40
N ASN A 322 0.09 -10.64 1.76
CA ASN A 322 -1.17 -11.07 2.37
C ASN A 322 -1.42 -10.44 3.74
N SER A 323 -1.05 -9.17 3.89
CA SER A 323 -1.08 -8.51 5.19
C SER A 323 -1.63 -7.10 5.10
N VAL A 324 -2.23 -6.66 6.20
CA VAL A 324 -2.64 -5.28 6.42
C VAL A 324 -1.67 -4.64 7.41
N TYR A 325 -0.97 -3.60 6.99
CA TYR A 325 -0.13 -2.75 7.84
C TYR A 325 -0.91 -1.53 8.26
N PHE A 326 -0.93 -1.26 9.56
CA PHE A 326 -1.60 -0.10 10.12
C PHE A 326 -0.58 0.98 10.44
N SER A 327 -1.01 2.24 10.37
CA SER A 327 -0.19 3.43 10.59
C SER A 327 0.17 3.65 12.08
N LYS A 328 0.72 2.62 12.72
CA LYS A 328 1.11 2.60 14.12
C LYS A 328 2.31 1.70 14.35
N VAL A 329 3.38 2.29 14.86
CA VAL A 329 4.60 1.60 15.28
C VAL A 329 4.61 1.44 16.79
N ARG A 330 5.05 0.26 17.26
CA ARG A 330 5.25 -0.08 18.67
C ARG A 330 6.70 -0.54 18.91
N PHE A 331 7.00 -0.78 20.20
CA PHE A 331 8.32 -1.16 20.69
C PHE A 331 9.41 -0.14 20.38
N PHE A 332 9.22 1.10 20.85
CA PHE A 332 10.22 2.15 20.68
C PHE A 332 10.58 2.38 19.21
N GLY A 333 9.58 2.42 18.33
CA GLY A 333 9.80 2.67 16.90
C GLY A 333 10.21 1.44 16.08
N LYS A 334 10.23 0.22 16.64
CA LYS A 334 10.83 -0.94 15.94
C LYS A 334 9.91 -1.72 15.02
N ARG A 335 8.59 -1.76 15.26
CA ARG A 335 7.67 -2.56 14.42
C ARG A 335 6.31 -1.91 14.22
N CYS A 336 5.87 -1.79 12.96
CA CYS A 336 4.47 -1.55 12.65
C CYS A 336 3.57 -2.65 13.19
N ILE A 337 2.35 -2.27 13.56
CA ILE A 337 1.27 -3.24 13.75
C ILE A 337 0.83 -3.69 12.37
N SER A 338 0.86 -5.00 12.14
CA SER A 338 0.28 -5.61 10.96
C SER A 338 -0.64 -6.76 11.33
N TYR A 339 -1.51 -7.16 10.42
CA TYR A 339 -2.31 -8.37 10.49
C TYR A 339 -2.00 -9.22 9.27
N SER A 340 -1.57 -10.47 9.48
CA SER A 340 -1.35 -11.44 8.41
C SER A 340 -2.62 -12.25 8.22
N LEU A 341 -3.12 -12.29 6.98
CA LEU A 341 -4.24 -13.16 6.62
C LEU A 341 -3.78 -14.62 6.56
N ASP A 342 -2.53 -14.89 6.19
CA ASP A 342 -1.98 -16.25 6.15
C ASP A 342 -1.91 -16.87 7.55
N ASP A 343 -1.50 -16.09 8.56
CA ASP A 343 -1.38 -16.55 9.95
C ASP A 343 -2.65 -16.30 10.79
N HIS A 344 -3.64 -15.61 10.23
CA HIS A 344 -4.84 -15.12 10.91
C HIS A 344 -4.57 -14.41 12.24
N ARG A 345 -3.49 -13.61 12.32
CA ARG A 345 -3.09 -12.93 13.57
C ARG A 345 -2.40 -11.60 13.35
N TYR A 346 -2.43 -10.78 14.40
CA TYR A 346 -1.64 -9.56 14.47
C TYR A 346 -0.18 -9.79 14.83
N TYR A 347 0.67 -8.90 14.30
CA TYR A 347 2.07 -8.74 14.64
C TYR A 347 2.34 -7.31 15.14
N PRO A 348 2.94 -7.15 16.33
CA PRO A 348 3.19 -8.18 17.34
C PRO A 348 1.89 -8.82 17.84
N ARG A 349 2.01 -10.03 18.40
CA ARG A 349 0.88 -10.81 18.92
C ARG A 349 0.18 -10.04 20.06
N LYS A 350 -0.97 -9.44 19.76
CA LYS A 350 -1.99 -8.95 20.70
C LYS A 350 -3.36 -9.20 20.07
N GLN A 351 -4.33 -9.61 20.88
CA GLN A 351 -5.68 -9.99 20.42
C GLN A 351 -6.57 -8.81 20.07
N CYS A 352 -6.34 -7.63 20.66
CA CYS A 352 -7.18 -6.45 20.43
C CYS A 352 -6.32 -5.20 20.24
N TYR A 353 -6.61 -4.47 19.17
CA TYR A 353 -6.13 -3.11 18.97
C TYR A 353 -7.31 -2.16 18.92
N ASP A 354 -7.43 -1.33 19.96
CA ASP A 354 -8.37 -0.22 19.92
C ASP A 354 -7.81 0.87 18.99
N TRP A 355 -8.39 0.95 17.79
CA TRP A 355 -8.13 2.01 16.81
C TRP A 355 -8.89 3.30 17.14
N GLY A 356 -9.92 3.21 17.97
CA GLY A 356 -10.77 4.31 18.42
C GLY A 356 -10.05 5.33 19.31
N GLU A 357 -9.06 4.91 20.10
CA GLU A 357 -8.29 5.83 20.96
C GLU A 357 -7.15 6.57 20.25
N GLN A 358 -6.87 6.23 19.00
CA GLN A 358 -5.72 6.81 18.29
C GLN A 358 -6.06 8.19 17.75
N ASP A 359 -5.05 9.05 17.68
CA ASP A 359 -5.14 10.29 16.92
C ASP A 359 -4.97 9.95 15.43
N PRO A 360 -6.04 9.98 14.63
CA PRO A 360 -5.98 9.63 13.22
C PRO A 360 -5.19 10.66 12.39
N PHE A 361 -4.83 11.79 12.97
CA PHE A 361 -4.12 12.88 12.32
C PHE A 361 -2.67 13.00 12.78
N GLY A 362 -2.10 11.98 13.45
CA GLY A 362 -0.72 12.02 13.95
C GLY A 362 0.33 11.48 12.98
N ASN A 363 -0.08 10.78 11.92
CA ASN A 363 0.81 10.20 10.92
C ASN A 363 0.06 9.88 9.62
N ILE A 364 0.82 9.59 8.57
CA ILE A 364 0.30 9.16 7.28
C ILE A 364 1.32 8.27 6.56
N TRP A 365 0.84 7.32 5.75
CA TRP A 365 1.72 6.62 4.81
C TRP A 365 2.15 7.57 3.70
N ILE A 366 3.32 7.40 3.11
CA ILE A 366 3.79 8.17 1.95
C ILE A 366 4.76 7.31 1.15
N ASP A 367 4.74 7.44 -0.16
CA ASP A 367 5.70 6.74 -1.00
C ASP A 367 7.14 7.23 -0.73
N PRO A 368 8.11 6.31 -0.67
CA PRO A 368 9.51 6.66 -0.44
C PRO A 368 10.11 7.42 -1.63
N PRO A 369 11.23 8.14 -1.43
CA PRO A 369 11.98 8.71 -2.53
C PRO A 369 12.65 7.61 -3.38
N ASP A 370 12.91 7.88 -4.67
CA ASP A 370 13.63 6.93 -5.53
C ASP A 370 15.10 6.79 -5.10
N ASP A 371 15.68 7.86 -4.55
CA ASP A 371 17.04 7.92 -4.04
C ASP A 371 17.05 8.36 -2.57
N LEU A 372 17.73 7.60 -1.73
CA LEU A 372 17.89 7.90 -0.30
C LEU A 372 18.76 9.14 -0.05
N SER A 373 19.53 9.62 -1.03
CA SER A 373 20.28 10.88 -0.93
C SER A 373 19.38 12.09 -0.66
N SER A 374 18.08 12.00 -0.98
CA SER A 374 17.13 13.08 -0.67
C SER A 374 16.74 13.15 0.81
N ILE A 375 17.11 12.15 1.63
CA ILE A 375 16.76 12.08 3.05
C ILE A 375 17.97 11.91 4.00
N LEU A 376 19.14 11.60 3.45
CA LEU A 376 20.42 11.50 4.17
C LEU A 376 21.20 12.81 4.01
#